data_AF-W1XMZ8-F1
#
_entry.id   AF-W1XMZ8-F1
#
_cell.length_a   1.000
_cell.length_b   1.000
_cell.length_c   1.000
_cell.angle_alpha   90.00
_cell.angle_beta   90.00
_cell.angle_gamma   90.00
#
_symmetry.space_group_name_H-M   'P 1'
#
loop_
_entity.id
_entity.type
_entity.pdbx_description
1 polymer ?
#
loop_
_entity_poly.entity_id
_entity_poly.type
_entity_poly.pdbx_seq_one_letter_code
_entity_poly.pdbx_strand_id
1 'polypeptide(L)' 'EIAKRCNVTVRLGEYFLPQFPTGDMSTEDYLVKRAKEGLEERLAFLFPDEEERLKRRPEYDERLETELQVINQMGF' A
#
# COMPACT_ATOMS: atom_id res chain seq x y z
N GLU A 1 -23.80 -44.12 10.23
CA GLU A 1 -22.33 -43.96 10.18
C GLU A 1 -21.80 -42.92 9.18
N ILE A 2 -22.57 -42.49 8.17
CA ILE A 2 -22.10 -41.57 7.12
C ILE A 2 -21.63 -40.21 7.68
N ALA A 3 -22.38 -39.60 8.59
CA ALA A 3 -22.01 -38.33 9.22
C ALA A 3 -20.68 -38.36 10.01
N LYS A 4 -20.28 -39.53 10.54
CA LYS A 4 -18.98 -39.68 11.23
C LYS A 4 -17.79 -39.76 10.26
N ARG A 5 -18.04 -40.08 8.99
CA ARG A 5 -17.03 -40.21 7.94
C ARG A 5 -16.93 -38.98 7.04
N CYS A 6 -17.94 -38.10 7.06
CA CYS A 6 -17.97 -36.86 6.30
C CYS A 6 -17.43 -35.69 7.14
N ASN A 7 -16.10 -35.62 7.30
CA ASN A 7 -15.44 -34.45 7.85
C ASN A 7 -14.82 -33.65 6.70
N VAL A 8 -15.32 -32.44 6.43
CA VAL A 8 -14.74 -31.52 5.45
C VAL A 8 -13.98 -30.44 6.21
N THR A 9 -12.68 -30.35 5.97
CA THR A 9 -11.83 -29.32 6.55
C THR A 9 -11.87 -28.09 5.66
N VAL A 10 -12.54 -27.03 6.11
CA VAL A 10 -12.56 -25.73 5.42
C VAL A 10 -11.50 -24.84 6.05
N ARG A 11 -10.71 -24.16 5.22
CA ARG A 11 -9.75 -23.16 5.70
C ARG A 11 -10.50 -21.90 6.09
N LEU A 12 -10.50 -21.58 7.37
CA LEU A 12 -11.12 -20.37 7.92
C LEU A 12 -10.02 -19.51 8.53
N GLY A 13 -10.05 -18.20 8.27
CA GLY A 13 -9.06 -17.26 8.80
C GLY A 13 -7.79 -17.08 7.95
N GLU A 14 -7.70 -17.68 6.76
CA GLU A 14 -6.64 -17.39 5.79
C GLU A 14 -7.04 -16.23 4.86
N TYR A 15 -6.12 -15.29 4.66
CA TYR A 15 -6.28 -14.18 3.71
C TYR A 15 -5.77 -14.60 2.33
N PHE A 16 -6.63 -14.53 1.32
CA PHE A 16 -6.27 -14.79 -0.07
C PHE A 16 -6.31 -13.48 -0.86
N LEU A 17 -5.27 -12.66 -0.70
CA LEU A 17 -5.15 -11.41 -1.47
C LEU A 17 -4.73 -11.73 -2.91
N PRO A 18 -5.41 -11.16 -3.93
CA PRO A 18 -5.00 -11.32 -5.31
C PRO A 18 -3.65 -10.63 -5.55
N GLN A 19 -2.78 -11.27 -6.33
CA GLN A 19 -1.52 -10.63 -6.73
C GLN A 19 -1.79 -9.54 -7.77
N PHE A 20 -1.35 -8.32 -7.46
CA PHE A 20 -1.42 -7.20 -8.40
C PHE A 20 -0.32 -7.34 -9.45
N PRO A 21 -0.61 -7.10 -10.75
CA PRO A 21 0.40 -7.19 -11.79
C PRO A 21 1.36 -5.99 -11.73
N THR A 22 2.50 -6.16 -11.06
CA THR A 22 3.57 -5.15 -10.92
C THR A 22 4.72 -5.32 -11.90
N GLY A 23 4.66 -6.34 -12.77
CA GLY A 23 5.75 -6.69 -13.68
C GLY A 23 6.94 -7.27 -12.92
N ASP A 24 8.13 -6.71 -13.12
CA ASP A 24 9.38 -7.17 -12.49
C ASP A 24 9.62 -6.56 -11.09
N MET A 25 8.77 -5.63 -10.65
CA MET A 25 8.87 -4.99 -9.32
C MET A 25 8.07 -5.74 -8.26
N SER A 26 8.50 -5.67 -7.00
CA SER A 26 7.67 -6.14 -5.89
C SER A 26 6.43 -5.25 -5.71
N THR A 27 5.39 -5.79 -5.08
CA THR A 27 4.17 -5.03 -4.74
C THR A 27 4.50 -3.85 -3.83
N GLU A 28 5.42 -4.03 -2.87
CA GLU A 28 5.84 -2.97 -1.96
C GLU A 28 6.53 -1.82 -2.72
N ASP A 29 7.50 -2.15 -3.58
CA ASP A 29 8.24 -1.14 -4.34
C ASP A 29 7.32 -0.40 -5.32
N TYR A 30 6.36 -1.11 -5.91
CA TYR A 30 5.37 -0.52 -6.80
C TYR A 30 4.44 0.45 -6.05
N LEU A 31 4.01 0.07 -4.84
CA LEU A 31 3.21 0.93 -3.97
C LEU A 31 3.97 2.20 -3.60
N VAL A 32 5.22 2.07 -3.16
CA VAL A 32 6.07 3.22 -2.80
C VAL A 32 6.24 4.16 -3.99
N LYS A 33 6.54 3.62 -5.18
CA LYS A 33 6.69 4.40 -6.40
C LYS A 33 5.41 5.17 -6.74
N ARG A 34 4.26 4.49 -6.77
CA ARG A 34 2.97 5.12 -7.11
C ARG A 34 2.53 6.15 -6.09
N ALA A 35 2.79 5.93 -4.81
CA ALA A 35 2.43 6.87 -3.77
C ALA A 35 3.27 8.16 -3.85
N LYS A 36 4.58 8.04 -4.16
CA LYS A 36 5.44 9.20 -4.41
C LYS A 36 5.01 9.99 -5.65
N GLU A 37 4.74 9.31 -6.77
CA GLU A 37 4.22 9.94 -7.99
C GLU A 37 2.90 10.70 -7.71
N GLY A 38 1.97 10.05 -7.01
CA GLY A 38 0.70 10.66 -6.63
C GLY A 38 0.86 11.84 -5.67
N LEU A 39 1.83 11.80 -4.76
CA LEU A 39 2.10 12.91 -3.84
C LEU A 39 2.59 14.14 -4.59
N GLU A 40 3.48 13.98 -5.58
CA GLU A 40 3.97 15.09 -6.40
C GLU A 40 2.82 15.78 -7.16
N GLU A 41 1.97 14.99 -7.83
CA GLU A 41 0.78 15.52 -8.53
C GLU A 41 -0.16 16.25 -7.57
N ARG A 42 -0.37 15.69 -6.37
CA ARG A 42 -1.26 16.25 -5.37
C ARG A 42 -0.72 17.54 -4.76
N LEU A 43 0.57 17.59 -4.47
CA LEU A 43 1.23 18.79 -3.94
C LEU A 43 1.27 19.92 -4.96
N ALA A 44 1.50 19.61 -6.24
CA ALA A 44 1.43 20.58 -7.33
C ALA A 44 0.01 21.18 -7.47
N PHE A 45 -1.02 20.35 -7.29
CA PHE A 45 -2.41 20.79 -7.32
C PHE A 45 -2.82 21.62 -6.10
N LEU A 46 -2.42 21.21 -4.89
CA LEU A 46 -2.81 21.87 -3.63
C LEU A 46 -2.02 23.15 -3.36
N PHE A 47 -0.75 23.19 -3.75
CA PHE A 47 0.15 24.32 -3.55
C PHE A 47 0.74 24.74 -4.90
N PRO A 48 0.04 25.59 -5.66
CA PRO A 48 0.54 26.08 -6.94
C PRO A 48 1.83 26.89 -6.80
N ASP A 49 2.01 27.57 -5.66
CA ASP A 49 3.25 28.26 -5.29
C ASP A 49 4.34 27.25 -4.87
N GLU A 50 5.49 27.35 -5.52
CA GLU A 50 6.64 26.48 -5.30
C GLU A 50 7.28 26.70 -3.93
N GLU A 51 7.31 27.93 -3.42
CA GLU A 51 7.90 28.20 -2.09
C GLU A 51 7.06 27.60 -0.96
N GLU A 52 5.72 27.72 -1.05
CA GLU A 52 4.83 27.10 -0.07
C GLU A 52 4.90 25.57 -0.16
N ARG A 53 4.97 25.03 -1.37
CA ARG A 53 5.12 23.59 -1.60
C ARG A 53 6.39 23.05 -0.97
N LEU A 54 7.53 23.71 -1.16
CA LEU A 54 8.81 23.30 -0.58
C LEU A 54 8.81 23.37 0.95
N LYS A 55 8.12 24.35 1.54
CA LYS A 55 7.99 24.46 3.01
C LYS A 55 7.18 23.33 3.62
N ARG A 56 6.11 22.90 2.94
CA ARG A 56 5.20 21.86 3.45
C ARG A 56 5.63 20.45 3.09
N ARG A 57 6.40 20.28 2.01
CA ARG A 57 6.84 18.98 1.49
C ARG A 57 7.44 18.05 2.55
N PRO A 58 8.34 18.49 3.45
CA PRO A 58 8.93 17.59 4.45
C PRO A 58 7.90 16.89 5.35
N GLU A 59 6.82 17.59 5.74
CA GLU A 59 5.75 17.03 6.58
C GLU A 59 4.99 15.91 5.85
N TYR A 60 4.71 16.11 4.55
CA TYR A 60 4.03 15.10 3.74
C TYR A 60 4.93 13.91 3.42
N ASP A 61 6.21 14.15 3.15
CA ASP A 61 7.18 13.09 2.87
C ASP A 61 7.40 12.20 4.10
N GLU A 62 7.53 12.79 5.30
CA GLU A 62 7.67 12.04 6.56
C GLU A 62 6.44 11.17 6.84
N ARG A 63 5.24 11.75 6.66
CA ARG A 63 3.99 11.02 6.86
C ARG A 63 3.84 9.89 5.84
N LEU A 64 4.13 10.15 4.57
CA LEU A 64 4.04 9.16 3.51
C LEU A 64 4.99 7.98 3.78
N GLU A 65 6.23 8.25 4.18
CA GLU A 65 7.21 7.22 4.52
C GLU A 65 6.73 6.36 5.69
N THR A 66 6.20 6.98 6.75
CA THR A 66 5.66 6.26 7.91
C THR A 66 4.50 5.34 7.52
N GLU A 67 3.55 5.85 6.73
CA GLU A 67 2.38 5.08 6.28
C GLU A 67 2.82 3.89 5.39
N LEU A 68 3.74 4.12 4.44
CA LEU A 68 4.25 3.08 3.56
C LEU A 68 5.01 1.98 4.31
N GLN A 69 5.83 2.36 5.30
CA GLN A 69 6.53 1.39 6.14
C GLN A 69 5.57 0.48 6.91
N VAL A 70 4.50 1.05 7.50
CA VAL A 70 3.49 0.27 8.22
C VAL A 70 2.74 -0.68 7.28
N ILE A 71 2.32 -0.20 6.11
CA ILE A 71 1.58 -1.02 5.13
C ILE A 71 2.44 -2.21 4.67
N ASN A 72 3.68 -1.93 4.25
CA ASN A 72 4.61 -2.96 3.79
C ASN A 72 4.99 -3.94 4.91
N GLN A 73 5.12 -3.48 6.16
CA GLN A 73 5.40 -4.37 7.31
C GLN A 73 4.23 -5.32 7.61
N MET A 74 2.99 -4.88 7.39
CA MET A 74 1.80 -5.72 7.58
C MET A 74 1.58 -6.72 6.43
N GLY A 75 2.28 -6.56 5.30
CA GLY A 75 2.13 -7.38 4.10
C GLY A 75 0.85 -7.08 3.32
N PHE A 76 0.42 -5.81 3.31
CA PHE A 76 -0.74 -5.32 2.58
C PHE A 76 -0.39 -4.63 1.26
#